data_AF-A0A9Q3JF06-F1
#
_entry.id   AF-A0A9Q3JF06-F1
#
_cell.length_a   1.000
_cell.length_b   1.000
_cell.length_c   1.000
_cell.angle_alpha   90.00
_cell.angle_beta   90.00
_cell.angle_gamma   90.00
#
_symmetry.space_group_name_H-M   'P 1'
#
loop_
_entity.id
_entity.type
_entity.pdbx_description
1 polymer ?
#
loop_
_entity_poly.entity_id
_entity_poly.type
_entity_poly.pdbx_seq_one_letter_code
_entity_poly.pdbx_strand_id
1 'polypeptide(L)'
;MAHGIEKQCPTFTSSTNTIGCMAHVLHLAAHDGLRLLADGPTSATTPEDEDLPAPMSIASLVTPPDGVQVNPQRQEKFVKMVKLIYDVEKPSNATTLLTHVCTRWNSTYKMLERASSLQEAYDQYCSPANMQSYWLSPIDWEKLTVMVNFLHPLYKATKIICGSTYPTINYALPLYILLIKQI
;
A
#
# COMPACT_ATOMS: atom_id res chain seq x y z
N MET A 1 4.83 -10.86 26.05
CA MET A 1 4.76 -9.68 26.93
C MET A 1 3.84 -9.94 28.12
N ALA A 2 2.57 -10.34 27.93
CA ALA A 2 1.61 -10.63 29.01
C ALA A 2 2.10 -11.63 30.07
N HIS A 3 2.71 -12.76 29.66
CA HIS A 3 3.21 -13.78 30.59
C HIS A 3 4.42 -13.34 31.44
N GLY A 4 5.13 -12.28 31.02
CA GLY A 4 6.20 -11.67 31.81
C GLY A 4 5.67 -10.73 32.89
N ILE A 5 4.49 -10.13 32.67
CA ILE A 5 3.82 -9.20 33.60
C ILE A 5 3.13 -9.99 34.72
N GLU A 6 2.57 -11.15 34.40
CA GLU A 6 1.96 -12.08 35.37
C GLU A 6 2.94 -12.51 36.48
N LYS A 7 4.25 -12.57 36.17
CA LYS A 7 5.30 -12.82 37.18
C LYS A 7 5.62 -11.61 38.06
N GLN A 8 5.30 -10.40 37.60
CA GLN A 8 5.64 -9.14 38.28
C GLN A 8 4.44 -8.51 39.00
N CYS A 9 3.22 -8.89 38.63
CA CYS A 9 1.97 -8.35 39.17
C CYS A 9 1.00 -9.50 39.51
N PRO A 10 0.85 -9.88 40.81
CA PRO A 10 0.05 -11.04 41.22
C PRO A 10 -1.44 -10.92 40.90
N THR A 11 -1.93 -9.71 40.64
CA THR A 11 -3.33 -9.43 40.28
C THR A 11 -3.58 -9.46 38.77
N PHE A 12 -2.53 -9.59 37.95
CA PHE A 12 -2.65 -9.65 36.49
C PHE A 12 -2.77 -11.09 36.02
N THR A 13 -3.94 -11.46 35.50
CA THR A 13 -4.17 -12.76 34.86
C THR A 13 -4.17 -12.60 33.35
N SER A 14 -3.29 -13.34 32.67
CA SER A 14 -3.10 -13.20 31.21
C SER A 14 -4.33 -13.56 30.37
N SER A 15 -5.22 -14.40 30.89
CA SER A 15 -6.48 -14.81 30.24
C SER A 15 -7.64 -13.82 30.37
N THR A 16 -7.66 -12.98 31.41
CA THR A 16 -8.74 -11.99 31.65
C THR A 16 -8.33 -10.57 31.32
N ASN A 17 -7.02 -10.29 31.27
CA ASN A 17 -6.47 -8.95 31.12
C ASN A 17 -5.76 -8.78 29.76
N THR A 18 -6.40 -9.25 28.69
CA THR A 18 -5.89 -9.07 27.33
C THR A 18 -6.24 -7.69 26.80
N ILE A 19 -5.23 -6.88 26.51
CA ILE A 19 -5.42 -5.62 25.79
C ILE A 19 -5.29 -5.90 24.29
N GLY A 20 -6.28 -5.47 23.51
CA GLY A 20 -6.24 -5.59 22.05
C GLY A 20 -5.03 -4.88 21.45
N CYS A 21 -4.45 -5.45 20.40
CA CYS A 21 -3.31 -4.83 19.71
C CYS A 21 -3.79 -3.75 18.74
N MET A 22 -3.57 -2.48 19.05
CA MET A 22 -3.94 -1.38 18.16
C MET A 22 -3.26 -1.49 16.77
N ALA A 23 -2.04 -2.00 16.69
CA ALA A 23 -1.39 -2.28 15.41
C ALA A 23 -2.12 -3.35 14.59
N HIS A 24 -2.76 -4.33 15.25
CA HIS A 24 -3.60 -5.32 14.59
C HIS A 24 -4.91 -4.69 14.09
N VAL A 25 -5.53 -3.81 14.87
CA VAL A 25 -6.72 -3.04 14.44
C VAL A 25 -6.43 -2.20 13.20
N LEU A 26 -5.29 -1.48 13.18
CA LEU A 26 -4.86 -0.71 12.01
C LEU A 26 -4.61 -1.59 10.79
N HIS A 27 -4.07 -2.80 10.99
CA HIS A 27 -3.87 -3.78 9.92
C HIS A 27 -5.19 -4.25 9.30
N LEU A 28 -6.18 -4.57 10.14
CA LEU A 28 -7.52 -4.95 9.68
C LEU A 28 -8.19 -3.80 8.91
N ALA A 29 -8.18 -2.58 9.48
CA ALA A 29 -8.77 -1.41 8.83
C ALA A 29 -8.15 -1.12 7.44
N ALA A 30 -6.82 -1.22 7.32
CA ALA A 30 -6.14 -1.03 6.04
C ALA A 30 -6.51 -2.10 5.01
N HIS A 31 -6.59 -3.37 5.43
CA HIS A 31 -6.92 -4.48 4.54
C HIS A 31 -8.39 -4.40 4.06
N ASP A 32 -9.32 -4.17 4.98
CA ASP A 32 -10.74 -4.06 4.65
C ASP A 32 -11.02 -2.85 3.75
N GLY A 33 -10.39 -1.71 4.05
CA GLY A 33 -10.52 -0.53 3.21
C GLY A 33 -9.92 -0.72 1.81
N LEU A 34 -8.75 -1.36 1.69
CA LEU A 34 -8.17 -1.70 0.39
C LEU A 34 -9.06 -2.60 -0.43
N ARG A 35 -9.68 -3.61 0.20
CA ARG A 35 -10.63 -4.51 -0.47
C ARG A 35 -11.85 -3.74 -1.01
N LEU A 36 -12.45 -2.88 -0.18
CA LEU A 36 -13.61 -2.08 -0.59
C LEU A 36 -13.29 -1.09 -1.72
N LEU A 37 -12.09 -0.50 -1.70
CA LEU A 37 -11.65 0.44 -2.74
C LEU A 37 -11.23 -0.27 -4.04
N ALA A 38 -10.76 -1.52 -3.95
CA ALA A 38 -10.41 -2.34 -5.10
C ALA A 38 -11.65 -2.88 -5.83
N ASP A 39 -12.69 -3.27 -5.08
CA ASP A 39 -13.92 -3.89 -5.59
C ASP A 39 -15.01 -2.87 -6.02
N GLY A 40 -14.64 -1.71 -6.61
CA GLY A 40 -15.59 -0.70 -7.09
C GLY A 40 -16.74 -1.28 -7.95
N PRO A 41 -17.89 -0.56 -8.13
CA PRO A 41 -19.11 -1.14 -8.70
C PRO A 41 -18.78 -1.82 -10.03
N THR A 42 -18.93 -3.14 -10.05
CA THR A 42 -18.70 -4.02 -11.20
C THR A 42 -19.18 -3.34 -12.48
N SER A 43 -18.25 -2.90 -13.34
CA SER A 43 -18.58 -2.84 -14.75
C SER A 43 -18.87 -4.28 -15.15
N ALA A 44 -20.13 -4.56 -15.46
CA ALA A 44 -20.56 -5.83 -15.99
C ALA A 44 -19.59 -6.24 -17.11
N THR A 45 -18.84 -7.32 -16.88
CA THR A 45 -18.07 -7.99 -17.93
C THR A 45 -19.09 -8.59 -18.89
N THR A 46 -19.30 -7.95 -20.03
CA THR A 46 -19.85 -8.62 -21.21
C THR A 46 -18.83 -9.67 -21.64
N PRO A 47 -19.24 -10.95 -21.79
CA PRO A 47 -18.33 -12.06 -22.02
C PRO A 47 -18.03 -12.22 -23.51
N GLU A 48 -17.34 -11.27 -24.13
CA GLU A 48 -16.85 -11.42 -25.50
C GLU A 48 -15.48 -10.72 -25.61
N ASP A 49 -14.44 -11.53 -25.87
CA ASP A 49 -13.07 -11.19 -26.34
C ASP A 49 -11.94 -11.84 -25.48
N GLU A 50 -11.71 -13.14 -25.72
CA GLU A 50 -10.78 -14.02 -24.98
C GLU A 50 -9.29 -13.97 -25.37
N ASP A 51 -8.80 -13.04 -26.21
CA ASP A 51 -7.40 -13.13 -26.73
C ASP A 51 -6.50 -11.90 -26.53
N LEU A 52 -6.89 -10.93 -25.70
CA LEU A 52 -6.01 -9.81 -25.31
C LEU A 52 -5.56 -9.98 -23.85
N PRO A 53 -4.27 -9.79 -23.52
CA PRO A 53 -3.84 -9.77 -22.13
C PRO A 53 -4.62 -8.68 -21.40
N ALA A 54 -5.42 -9.09 -20.41
CA ALA A 54 -6.33 -8.20 -19.69
C ALA A 54 -5.57 -6.96 -19.19
N PRO A 55 -6.17 -5.76 -19.31
CA PRO A 55 -5.56 -4.54 -18.79
C PRO A 55 -5.27 -4.69 -17.30
N MET A 56 -4.18 -4.08 -16.83
CA MET A 56 -3.79 -4.12 -15.42
C MET A 56 -4.91 -3.52 -14.55
N SER A 57 -5.65 -4.37 -13.84
CA SER A 57 -6.70 -3.92 -12.93
C SER A 57 -6.12 -3.55 -11.56
N ILE A 58 -6.54 -2.41 -11.02
CA ILE A 58 -6.26 -2.00 -9.63
C ILE A 58 -6.67 -3.07 -8.61
N ALA A 59 -7.67 -3.89 -8.93
CA ALA A 59 -8.08 -5.02 -8.09
C ALA A 59 -6.94 -6.05 -7.87
N SER A 60 -6.01 -6.14 -8.83
CA SER A 60 -4.82 -6.98 -8.72
C SER A 60 -3.69 -6.37 -7.87
N LEU A 61 -3.84 -5.15 -7.33
CA LEU A 61 -2.85 -4.56 -6.42
C LEU A 61 -2.94 -5.13 -5.00
N VAL A 62 -4.06 -5.76 -4.66
CA VAL A 62 -4.30 -6.42 -3.36
C VAL A 62 -3.96 -7.92 -3.42
N THR A 63 -3.87 -8.49 -4.62
CA THR A 63 -3.43 -9.88 -4.79
C THR A 63 -1.92 -9.98 -4.56
N PRO A 64 -1.43 -11.05 -3.90
CA PRO A 64 0.00 -11.30 -3.77
C PRO A 64 0.64 -11.35 -5.17
N PRO A 65 1.62 -10.48 -5.47
CA PRO A 65 2.32 -10.59 -6.73
C PRO A 65 3.26 -11.80 -6.62
N ASP A 66 3.10 -12.77 -7.52
CA ASP A 66 3.88 -14.00 -7.53
C ASP A 66 5.38 -13.78 -7.85
N GLY A 67 5.82 -12.53 -8.02
CA GLY A 67 7.21 -12.16 -8.34
C GLY A 67 7.65 -12.58 -9.76
N VAL A 68 6.88 -13.45 -10.42
CA VAL A 68 7.13 -14.01 -11.75
C VAL A 68 7.18 -12.92 -12.85
N GLN A 69 6.58 -11.74 -12.62
CA GLN A 69 6.53 -10.66 -13.61
C GLN A 69 7.59 -9.56 -13.46
N VAL A 70 8.53 -9.69 -12.52
CA VAL A 70 9.60 -8.67 -12.37
C VAL A 70 10.65 -8.86 -13.46
N ASN A 71 10.50 -8.14 -14.57
CA ASN A 71 11.48 -8.12 -15.66
C ASN A 71 12.57 -7.04 -15.38
N PRO A 72 13.83 -7.43 -15.13
CA PRO A 72 14.91 -6.48 -14.81
C PRO A 72 15.16 -5.45 -15.92
N GLN A 73 15.01 -5.86 -17.19
CA GLN A 73 15.19 -4.97 -18.33
C GLN A 73 14.11 -3.88 -18.38
N ARG A 74 12.88 -4.20 -17.96
CA ARG A 74 11.80 -3.20 -17.86
C ARG A 74 12.07 -2.22 -16.74
N GLN A 75 12.57 -2.69 -15.60
CA GLN A 75 12.97 -1.82 -14.49
C GLN A 75 14.08 -0.85 -14.89
N GLU A 76 15.12 -1.32 -15.58
CA GLU A 76 16.20 -0.45 -16.05
C GLU A 76 15.72 0.61 -17.05
N LYS A 77 14.85 0.22 -17.99
CA LYS A 77 14.25 1.17 -18.96
C LYS A 77 13.41 2.22 -18.24
N PHE A 78 12.59 1.81 -17.28
CA PHE A 78 11.78 2.72 -16.48
C PHE A 78 12.66 3.68 -15.64
N VAL A 79 13.70 3.17 -14.98
CA VAL A 79 14.65 4.01 -14.22
C VAL A 79 15.31 5.05 -15.12
N LYS A 80 15.73 4.69 -16.35
CA LYS A 80 16.29 5.65 -17.31
C LYS A 80 15.29 6.76 -17.65
N MET A 81 14.02 6.42 -17.82
CA MET A 81 12.95 7.39 -18.10
C MET A 81 12.71 8.32 -16.92
N VAL A 82 12.67 7.79 -15.69
CA VAL A 82 12.53 8.60 -14.48
C VAL A 82 13.71 9.57 -14.33
N LYS A 83 14.95 9.13 -14.61
CA LYS A 83 16.12 10.03 -14.60
C LYS A 83 15.99 11.17 -15.60
N LEU A 84 15.46 10.87 -16.80
CA LEU A 84 15.30 11.86 -17.87
C LEU A 84 14.25 12.92 -17.53
N ILE A 85 13.12 12.51 -16.93
CA ILE A 85 11.97 13.39 -16.67
C ILE A 85 12.20 14.25 -15.43
N TYR A 86 12.75 13.67 -14.37
CA TYR A 86 12.91 14.36 -13.08
C TYR A 86 14.32 14.93 -12.86
N ASP A 87 15.22 14.81 -13.85
CA ASP A 87 16.62 15.28 -13.79
C ASP A 87 17.39 14.77 -12.55
N VAL A 88 17.23 13.49 -12.24
CA VAL A 88 17.83 12.86 -11.05
C VAL A 88 19.01 12.00 -11.46
N GLU A 89 20.24 12.47 -11.25
CA GLU A 89 21.46 11.71 -11.59
C GLU A 89 21.57 10.39 -10.80
N LYS A 90 21.20 10.43 -9.52
CA LYS A 90 21.31 9.32 -8.59
C LYS A 90 19.92 8.91 -8.08
N PRO A 91 19.37 7.75 -8.49
CA PRO A 91 18.06 7.33 -8.04
C PRO A 91 18.17 7.08 -6.55
N SER A 92 17.56 7.96 -5.75
CA SER A 92 17.41 7.73 -4.34
C SER A 92 16.35 6.65 -4.13
N ASN A 93 16.16 6.23 -2.89
CA ASN A 93 15.03 5.38 -2.50
C ASN A 93 13.67 5.99 -2.92
N ALA A 94 13.62 7.29 -3.30
CA ALA A 94 12.49 8.03 -3.85
C ALA A 94 12.23 7.79 -5.36
N THR A 95 13.17 7.18 -6.08
CA THR A 95 13.19 7.17 -7.56
C THR A 95 13.18 5.74 -8.14
N THR A 96 13.26 4.72 -7.28
CA THR A 96 13.23 3.30 -7.65
C THR A 96 11.87 2.68 -7.33
N LEU A 97 11.38 1.78 -8.18
CA LEU A 97 10.19 0.99 -7.91
C LEU A 97 10.40 0.14 -6.66
N LEU A 98 9.49 0.24 -5.69
CA LEU A 98 9.52 -0.61 -4.50
C LEU A 98 8.97 -1.98 -4.86
N THR A 99 9.75 -3.03 -4.62
CA THR A 99 9.29 -4.40 -4.77
C THR A 99 8.21 -4.67 -3.73
N HIS A 100 7.02 -5.09 -4.18
CA HIS A 100 5.89 -5.38 -3.29
C HIS A 100 6.25 -6.54 -2.35
N VAL A 101 6.37 -6.25 -1.05
CA VAL A 101 6.51 -7.27 -0.01
C VAL A 101 5.13 -7.49 0.61
N CYS A 102 4.54 -8.65 0.34
CA CYS A 102 3.14 -8.97 0.63
C CYS A 102 2.77 -9.10 2.11
N THR A 103 3.71 -8.94 3.04
CA THR A 103 3.46 -9.23 4.46
C THR A 103 2.86 -8.06 5.25
N ARG A 104 2.82 -6.84 4.70
CA ARG A 104 2.30 -5.65 5.39
C ARG A 104 1.71 -4.64 4.40
N TRP A 105 0.48 -4.18 4.62
CA TRP A 105 -0.14 -3.08 3.86
C TRP A 105 0.69 -1.78 3.84
N ASN A 106 1.65 -1.61 4.76
CA ASN A 106 2.62 -0.51 4.76
C ASN A 106 3.53 -0.49 3.51
N SER A 107 3.94 -1.65 2.98
CA SER A 107 4.70 -1.71 1.72
C SER A 107 3.79 -1.36 0.54
N THR A 108 2.54 -1.84 0.56
CA THR A 108 1.52 -1.49 -0.43
C THR A 108 1.30 0.02 -0.46
N TYR A 109 1.07 0.66 0.69
CA TYR A 109 0.96 2.13 0.80
C TYR A 109 2.15 2.85 0.16
N LYS A 110 3.39 2.49 0.52
CA LYS A 110 4.59 3.13 -0.04
C LYS A 110 4.74 2.91 -1.54
N MET A 111 4.33 1.75 -2.05
CA MET A 111 4.32 1.44 -3.47
C MET A 111 3.32 2.34 -4.21
N LEU A 112 2.10 2.48 -3.68
CA LEU A 112 1.05 3.32 -4.26
C LEU A 112 1.44 4.80 -4.22
N GLU A 113 1.90 5.29 -3.07
CA GLU A 113 2.41 6.67 -2.89
C GLU A 113 3.53 6.97 -3.89
N ARG A 114 4.45 6.01 -4.10
CA ARG A 114 5.51 6.13 -5.10
C ARG A 114 4.95 6.16 -6.51
N ALA A 115 4.06 5.24 -6.85
CA ALA A 115 3.48 5.14 -8.18
C ALA A 115 2.79 6.46 -8.56
N SER A 116 2.00 7.02 -7.64
CA SER A 116 1.39 8.34 -7.82
C SER A 116 2.41 9.46 -8.05
N SER A 117 3.54 9.47 -7.32
CA SER A 117 4.59 10.48 -7.52
C SER A 117 5.33 10.36 -8.86
N LEU A 118 5.28 9.19 -9.50
CA LEU A 118 5.97 8.87 -10.75
C LEU A 118 5.03 8.79 -11.96
N GLN A 119 3.79 9.28 -11.83
CA GLN A 119 2.75 9.20 -12.87
C GLN A 119 3.25 9.72 -14.23
N GLU A 120 3.93 10.87 -14.26
CA GLU A 120 4.41 11.45 -15.52
C GLU A 120 5.44 10.54 -16.22
N ALA A 121 6.37 9.96 -15.47
CA ALA A 121 7.31 9.00 -16.02
C ALA A 121 6.67 7.68 -16.43
N TYR A 122 5.60 7.28 -15.76
CA TYR A 122 4.78 6.14 -16.13
C TYR A 122 4.07 6.35 -17.47
N ASP A 123 3.40 7.50 -17.63
CA ASP A 123 2.64 7.81 -18.83
C ASP A 123 3.56 7.88 -20.06
N GLN A 124 4.76 8.45 -19.93
CA GLN A 124 5.76 8.42 -20.99
C GLN A 124 6.29 7.01 -21.28
N TYR A 125 6.46 6.18 -20.24
CA TYR A 125 6.96 4.82 -20.40
C TYR A 125 5.95 3.92 -21.11
N CYS A 126 4.65 4.16 -20.89
CA CYS A 126 3.55 3.44 -21.52
C CYS A 126 3.11 4.02 -22.87
N SER A 127 3.67 5.15 -23.30
CA SER A 127 3.36 5.78 -24.61
C SER A 127 3.65 4.88 -25.84
N PRO A 128 4.73 4.08 -25.87
CA PRO A 128 4.97 3.16 -26.99
C PRO A 128 3.89 2.07 -27.12
N ALA A 129 3.49 1.75 -28.35
CA ALA A 129 2.40 0.79 -28.63
C ALA A 129 2.59 -0.61 -28.00
N ASN A 130 3.83 -1.05 -27.78
CA ASN A 130 4.14 -2.33 -27.15
C ASN A 130 3.98 -2.33 -25.61
N MET A 131 3.74 -1.17 -25.00
CA MET A 131 3.52 -1.00 -23.56
C MET A 131 2.09 -0.55 -23.22
N GLN A 132 1.23 -0.39 -24.23
CA GLN A 132 -0.12 0.12 -24.08
C GLN A 132 -1.02 -0.79 -23.22
N SER A 133 -0.75 -2.09 -23.16
CA SER A 133 -1.44 -3.03 -22.27
C SER A 133 -1.21 -2.76 -20.79
N TYR A 134 -0.16 -2.01 -20.44
CA TYR A 134 0.14 -1.61 -19.07
C TYR A 134 -0.37 -0.19 -18.77
N TRP A 135 -0.93 0.54 -19.72
CA TRP A 135 -1.35 1.92 -19.48
C TRP A 135 -2.46 2.00 -18.43
N LEU A 136 -2.37 3.00 -17.54
CA LEU A 136 -3.38 3.28 -16.52
C LEU A 136 -4.22 4.47 -16.96
N SER A 137 -5.54 4.34 -16.84
CA SER A 137 -6.44 5.43 -17.20
C SER A 137 -6.41 6.56 -16.17
N PRO A 138 -6.86 7.78 -16.53
CA PRO A 138 -7.06 8.84 -15.55
C PRO A 138 -7.95 8.42 -14.37
N ILE A 139 -8.93 7.55 -14.61
CA ILE A 139 -9.82 6.99 -13.58
C ILE A 139 -9.05 6.06 -12.64
N ASP A 140 -8.10 5.28 -13.17
CA ASP A 140 -7.24 4.42 -12.35
C ASP A 140 -6.31 5.26 -11.47
N TRP A 141 -5.77 6.35 -11.99
CA TRP A 141 -4.99 7.31 -11.20
C TRP A 141 -5.80 7.99 -10.09
N GLU A 142 -7.06 8.30 -10.34
CA GLU A 142 -7.98 8.83 -9.32
C GLU A 142 -8.23 7.79 -8.22
N LYS A 143 -8.53 6.53 -8.59
CA LYS A 143 -8.68 5.42 -7.63
C LYS A 143 -7.41 5.22 -6.79
N LEU A 144 -6.24 5.24 -7.41
CA LEU A 144 -4.95 5.17 -6.71
C LEU A 144 -4.80 6.32 -5.71
N THR A 145 -5.18 7.53 -6.09
CA THR A 145 -5.14 8.71 -5.21
C THR A 145 -6.06 8.54 -4.01
N VAL A 146 -7.28 8.03 -4.20
CA VAL A 146 -8.22 7.72 -3.12
C VAL A 146 -7.62 6.68 -2.17
N MET A 147 -7.03 5.60 -2.70
CA MET A 147 -6.35 4.57 -1.89
C MET A 147 -5.18 5.12 -1.08
N VAL A 148 -4.33 5.95 -1.69
CA VAL A 148 -3.19 6.59 -1.00
C VAL A 148 -3.69 7.49 0.13
N ASN A 149 -4.71 8.31 -0.13
CA ASN A 149 -5.28 9.22 0.87
C ASN A 149 -5.90 8.46 2.05
N PHE A 150 -6.61 7.35 1.78
CA PHE A 150 -7.16 6.49 2.82
C PHE A 150 -6.07 5.83 3.69
N LEU A 151 -5.01 5.31 3.06
CA LEU A 151 -3.95 4.60 3.77
C LEU A 151 -2.97 5.52 4.51
N HIS A 152 -2.81 6.76 4.07
CA HIS A 152 -1.87 7.73 4.63
C HIS A 152 -2.01 7.95 6.16
N PRO A 153 -3.21 8.26 6.71
CA PRO A 153 -3.37 8.46 8.14
C PRO A 153 -3.14 7.18 8.94
N LEU A 154 -3.56 6.02 8.41
CA LEU A 154 -3.28 4.71 9.01
C LEU A 154 -1.77 4.47 9.09
N TYR A 155 -1.03 4.77 8.02
CA TYR A 155 0.42 4.56 7.94
C TYR A 155 1.15 5.39 9.01
N LYS A 156 0.77 6.66 9.16
CA LYS A 156 1.28 7.54 10.22
C LYS A 156 0.99 6.99 11.61
N ALA A 157 -0.24 6.57 11.89
CA ALA A 157 -0.61 5.99 13.18
C ALA A 157 0.19 4.72 13.51
N THR A 158 0.41 3.86 12.51
CA THR A 158 1.20 2.64 12.67
C THR A 158 2.65 2.92 13.01
N LYS A 159 3.25 3.94 12.37
CA LYS A 159 4.62 4.38 12.69
C LYS A 159 4.75 4.85 14.13
N ILE A 160 3.71 5.46 14.69
CA ILE A 160 3.70 5.92 16.09
C ILE A 160 3.51 4.74 17.05
N ILE A 161 2.51 3.87 16.80
CA ILE A 161 2.15 2.76 17.70
C ILE A 161 3.17 1.62 17.72
N CYS A 162 3.88 1.40 16.60
CA CYS A 162 4.92 0.38 16.49
C CYS A 162 6.32 0.89 16.91
N GLY A 163 6.42 2.06 17.55
CA GLY A 163 7.67 2.56 18.12
C GLY A 163 8.18 1.66 19.24
N SER A 164 9.51 1.50 19.33
CA SER A 164 10.16 0.70 20.37
C SER A 164 11.01 1.52 21.34
N THR A 165 11.20 2.81 21.06
CA THR A 165 12.05 3.72 21.85
C THR A 165 11.28 4.55 22.87
N TYR A 166 9.96 4.40 22.93
CA TYR A 166 9.06 5.12 23.86
C TYR A 166 7.80 4.30 24.15
N PRO A 167 7.09 4.54 25.27
CA PRO A 167 5.79 3.94 25.52
C PRO A 167 4.78 4.35 24.45
N THR A 168 4.09 3.39 23.84
CA THR A 168 3.15 3.66 22.73
C THR A 168 1.68 3.60 23.14
N ILE A 169 1.37 2.99 24.29
CA ILE A 169 -0.03 2.74 24.73
C ILE A 169 -0.82 4.02 24.97
N ASN A 170 -0.17 5.10 25.44
CA ASN A 170 -0.78 6.41 25.67
C ASN A 170 -1.25 7.09 24.37
N TYR A 171 -0.74 6.66 23.20
CA TYR A 171 -1.16 7.18 21.90
C TYR A 171 -2.31 6.40 21.28
N ALA A 172 -2.62 5.18 21.77
CA ALA A 172 -3.60 4.30 21.12
C ALA A 172 -4.99 4.92 21.03
N LEU A 173 -5.52 5.44 22.15
CA LEU A 173 -6.86 6.05 22.20
C LEU A 173 -6.93 7.39 21.41
N PRO A 174 -6.00 8.34 21.59
CA PRO A 174 -5.99 9.56 20.76
C PRO A 174 -5.92 9.28 19.26
N LEU A 175 -5.07 8.33 18.82
CA LEU A 175 -4.96 7.96 17.42
C LEU A 175 -6.24 7.32 16.89
N TYR A 176 -6.89 6.45 17.66
CA TYR A 176 -8.18 5.86 17.28
C TYR A 176 -9.24 6.94 17.03
N ILE A 177 -9.37 7.91 17.95
CA ILE A 177 -10.33 9.01 17.81
C ILE A 177 -10.00 9.90 16.60
N LEU A 178 -8.72 10.17 16.36
CA LEU A 178 -8.29 10.96 15.20
C LEU A 178 -8.60 10.25 13.88
N LEU A 179 -8.35 8.94 13.80
CA LEU A 179 -8.57 8.17 12.58
C LEU A 179 -10.05 8.10 12.19
N ILE A 180 -10.94 7.89 13.16
CA ILE A 180 -12.40 7.87 12.92
C ILE A 180 -12.93 9.24 12.43
N LYS A 181 -12.23 10.33 12.75
CA LYS A 181 -12.61 11.67 12.28
C LYS A 181 -12.03 12.02 10.90
N GLN A 182 -10.99 11.32 10.47
CA GLN A 182 -10.21 11.65 9.27
C GLN A 182 -10.49 10.73 8.09
N ILE A 183 -10.96 9.51 8.37
CA ILE A 183 -11.37 8.49 7.40
C ILE A 183 -12.90 8.55 7.26
#